data_AF-A0A1Y4QHT4-F1
#
_entry.id   AF-A0A1Y4QHT4-F1
#
_cell.length_a   1.000
_cell.length_b   1.000
_cell.length_c   1.000
_cell.angle_alpha   90.00
_cell.angle_beta   90.00
_cell.angle_gamma   90.00
#
_symmetry.space_group_name_H-M   'P 1'
#
loop_
_entity.id
_entity.type
_entity.pdbx_description
1 polymer ?
#
loop_
_entity_poly.entity_id
_entity_poly.type
_entity_poly.pdbx_seq_one_letter_code
_entity_poly.pdbx_strand_id
1 'polypeptide(L)'
;MYINTRSYQEMKISICEILNIDNKQLDDLLEKCYQQFQANQPVFILDDQYQYFLDYVKKHLIVDLDEILFIHLSRRLDDDNNGYNLIDVLTKDTALSAFFKKYGITFKYDGVIRIFKNNLEIDLLNDDEVCNYLRYRFGYIIKDYSIKGYAFGDALNNNDNYEMIQAGPELFQFIYNFVDDDLIDDFIENSKLYQFDYLLPFNQIWFENYEELNDQEKQHHLVVKVLQRLYAYKYENTIFDDDNPVIGIKNNQTIKENSLISKIEVN
;
A
#
# COMPACT_ATOMS: atom_id res chain seq x y z
N MET A 1 15.82 -13.11 -2.18
CA MET A 1 15.09 -13.32 -3.45
C MET A 1 13.73 -12.63 -3.35
N TYR A 2 13.24 -11.99 -4.42
CA TYR A 2 11.93 -11.35 -4.46
C TYR A 2 11.32 -11.39 -5.87
N ILE A 3 10.00 -11.18 -5.97
CA ILE A 3 9.30 -10.99 -7.25
C ILE A 3 9.26 -9.49 -7.53
N ASN A 4 9.73 -9.07 -8.71
CA ASN A 4 9.60 -7.68 -9.11
C ASN A 4 8.20 -7.41 -9.67
N THR A 5 7.38 -6.71 -8.88
CA THR A 5 5.97 -6.41 -9.15
C THR A 5 5.72 -5.00 -9.69
N ARG A 6 6.77 -4.30 -10.14
CA ARG A 6 6.66 -2.93 -10.64
C ARG A 6 5.95 -2.84 -11.99
N SER A 7 6.12 -3.83 -12.87
CA SER A 7 5.50 -3.82 -14.20
C SER A 7 5.05 -5.22 -14.64
N TYR A 8 4.11 -5.27 -15.59
CA TYR A 8 3.66 -6.52 -16.21
C TYR A 8 4.81 -7.41 -16.70
N GLN A 9 5.81 -6.81 -17.37
CA GLN A 9 6.95 -7.56 -17.92
C GLN A 9 7.85 -8.10 -16.81
N GLU A 10 8.13 -7.30 -15.76
CA GLU A 10 8.92 -7.74 -14.61
C GLU A 10 8.22 -8.85 -13.83
N MET A 11 6.90 -8.77 -13.67
CA MET A 11 6.10 -9.84 -13.06
C MET A 11 6.18 -11.13 -13.86
N LYS A 12 5.99 -11.05 -15.18
CA LYS A 12 6.07 -12.22 -16.07
C LYS A 12 7.43 -12.91 -16.01
N ILE A 13 8.52 -12.12 -16.07
CA ILE A 13 9.89 -12.63 -15.97
C ILE A 13 10.11 -13.30 -14.60
N SER A 14 9.76 -12.61 -13.52
CA SER A 14 9.95 -13.11 -12.16
C SER A 14 9.21 -14.44 -11.94
N ILE A 15 7.94 -14.53 -12.38
CA ILE A 15 7.11 -15.73 -12.23
C ILE A 15 7.68 -16.93 -12.98
N CYS A 16 8.09 -16.73 -14.23
CA CYS A 16 8.73 -17.78 -15.03
C CYS A 16 9.99 -18.32 -14.33
N GLU A 17 10.80 -17.43 -13.76
CA GLU A 17 12.02 -17.81 -13.01
C GLU A 17 11.69 -18.62 -11.75
N ILE A 18 10.81 -18.12 -10.87
CA ILE A 18 10.57 -18.75 -9.56
C ILE A 18 9.74 -20.03 -9.62
N LEU A 19 8.94 -20.21 -10.68
CA LEU A 19 8.18 -21.45 -10.93
C LEU A 19 8.91 -22.41 -11.86
N ASN A 20 10.07 -22.01 -12.39
CA ASN A 20 10.87 -22.75 -13.38
C ASN A 20 10.05 -23.18 -14.61
N ILE A 21 9.35 -22.21 -15.21
CA ILE A 21 8.52 -22.39 -16.39
C ILE A 21 8.90 -21.38 -17.48
N ASP A 22 8.63 -21.74 -18.73
CA ASP A 22 8.74 -20.80 -19.85
C ASP A 22 7.44 -19.99 -20.07
N ASN A 23 7.50 -19.00 -20.96
CA ASN A 23 6.36 -18.15 -21.30
C ASN A 23 5.17 -18.95 -21.85
N LYS A 24 5.42 -20.03 -22.60
CA LYS A 24 4.35 -20.84 -23.17
C LYS A 24 3.63 -21.63 -22.07
N GLN A 25 4.38 -22.19 -21.12
CA GLN A 25 3.82 -22.89 -19.97
C GLN A 25 3.02 -21.95 -19.07
N LEU A 26 3.49 -20.71 -18.87
CA LEU A 26 2.71 -19.68 -18.18
C LEU A 26 1.42 -19.36 -18.96
N ASP A 27 1.50 -19.13 -20.27
CA ASP A 27 0.33 -18.85 -21.10
C ASP A 27 -0.68 -20.01 -21.08
N ASP A 28 -0.19 -21.25 -21.10
CA ASP A 28 -1.00 -22.48 -20.99
C ASP A 28 -1.64 -22.63 -19.60
N LEU A 29 -0.97 -22.21 -18.53
CA LEU A 29 -1.51 -22.20 -17.16
C LEU A 29 -2.69 -21.23 -17.06
N LEU A 30 -2.52 -20.00 -17.55
CA LEU A 30 -3.57 -18.99 -17.55
C LEU A 30 -4.76 -19.42 -18.42
N GLU A 31 -4.50 -20.01 -19.59
CA GLU A 31 -5.55 -20.53 -20.48
C GLU A 31 -6.34 -21.67 -19.85
N LYS A 32 -5.68 -22.63 -19.19
CA LYS A 32 -6.38 -23.70 -18.49
C LYS A 32 -7.29 -23.17 -17.38
N CYS A 33 -6.79 -22.19 -16.62
CA CYS A 33 -7.60 -21.50 -15.62
C CYS A 33 -8.84 -20.85 -16.25
N TYR A 34 -8.67 -20.11 -17.35
CA TYR A 34 -9.77 -19.44 -18.05
C TYR A 34 -10.82 -20.42 -18.57
N GLN A 35 -10.38 -21.50 -19.23
CA GLN A 35 -11.28 -22.53 -19.75
C GLN A 35 -12.05 -23.25 -18.65
N GLN A 36 -11.42 -23.45 -17.49
CA GLN A 36 -12.03 -24.14 -16.36
C GLN A 36 -13.06 -23.26 -15.63
N PHE A 37 -12.75 -21.98 -15.40
CA PHE A 37 -13.51 -21.14 -14.46
C PHE A 37 -14.26 -19.96 -15.10
N GLN A 38 -13.98 -19.55 -16.34
CA GLN A 38 -14.59 -18.35 -16.95
C GLN A 38 -15.24 -18.59 -18.31
N ALA A 39 -14.58 -19.28 -19.26
CA ALA A 39 -14.95 -19.30 -20.68
C ALA A 39 -16.42 -19.65 -20.99
N ASN A 40 -17.03 -20.51 -20.15
CA ASN A 40 -18.43 -20.95 -20.31
C ASN A 40 -19.18 -20.97 -18.96
N GLN A 41 -18.72 -20.19 -17.98
CA GLN A 41 -19.35 -20.14 -16.66
C GLN A 41 -20.23 -18.89 -16.52
N PRO A 42 -21.43 -19.01 -15.91
CA PRO A 42 -22.30 -17.86 -15.69
C PRO A 42 -21.76 -16.90 -14.63
N VAL A 43 -20.92 -17.41 -13.73
CA VAL A 43 -20.30 -16.67 -12.62
C VAL A 43 -18.85 -17.09 -12.52
N PHE A 44 -17.96 -16.12 -12.37
CA PHE A 44 -16.55 -16.36 -12.11
C PHE A 44 -16.27 -16.23 -10.61
N ILE A 45 -15.82 -17.32 -9.98
CA ILE A 45 -15.56 -17.40 -8.54
C ILE A 45 -14.06 -17.20 -8.30
N LEU A 46 -13.69 -16.08 -7.67
CA LEU A 46 -12.29 -15.74 -7.42
C LEU A 46 -11.59 -16.71 -6.46
N ASP A 47 -12.31 -17.27 -5.49
CA ASP A 47 -11.74 -18.24 -4.54
C ASP A 47 -11.31 -19.56 -5.24
N ASP A 48 -12.09 -20.02 -6.23
CA ASP A 48 -11.76 -21.20 -7.02
C ASP A 48 -10.51 -20.95 -7.88
N GLN A 49 -10.41 -19.76 -8.47
CA GLN A 49 -9.21 -19.32 -9.20
C GLN A 49 -8.00 -19.25 -8.26
N TYR A 50 -8.15 -18.62 -7.09
CA TYR A 50 -7.10 -18.50 -6.11
C TYR A 50 -6.58 -19.88 -5.68
N GLN A 51 -7.48 -20.81 -5.38
CA GLN A 51 -7.11 -22.17 -5.01
C GLN A 51 -6.42 -22.92 -6.15
N TYR A 52 -6.87 -22.75 -7.39
CA TYR A 52 -6.21 -23.33 -8.58
C TYR A 52 -4.75 -22.90 -8.70
N PHE A 53 -4.49 -21.59 -8.59
CA PHE A 53 -3.12 -21.08 -8.63
C PHE A 53 -2.32 -21.47 -7.39
N LEU A 54 -2.93 -21.47 -6.20
CA LEU A 54 -2.26 -21.87 -4.96
C LEU A 54 -1.77 -23.33 -5.04
N ASP A 55 -2.60 -24.23 -5.57
CA ASP A 55 -2.24 -25.63 -5.78
C ASP A 55 -1.08 -25.79 -6.78
N TYR A 56 -1.02 -24.92 -7.78
CA TYR A 56 0.10 -24.89 -8.73
C TYR A 56 1.37 -24.39 -8.05
N VAL A 57 1.29 -23.25 -7.35
CA VAL A 57 2.42 -22.61 -6.66
C VAL A 57 3.04 -23.55 -5.64
N LYS A 58 2.23 -24.22 -4.79
CA LYS A 58 2.74 -25.19 -3.80
C LYS A 58 3.52 -26.36 -4.42
N LYS A 59 3.30 -26.68 -5.69
CA LYS A 59 3.98 -27.77 -6.41
C LYS A 59 5.20 -27.31 -7.21
N HIS A 60 5.19 -26.05 -7.66
CA HIS A 60 6.13 -25.55 -8.65
C HIS A 60 7.05 -24.42 -8.16
N LEU A 61 6.78 -23.81 -7.01
CA LEU A 61 7.70 -22.84 -6.42
C LEU A 61 9.01 -23.53 -6.03
N ILE A 62 10.11 -23.15 -6.70
CA ILE A 62 11.42 -23.81 -6.51
C ILE A 62 12.38 -23.02 -5.62
N VAL A 63 12.00 -21.81 -5.20
CA VAL A 63 12.80 -20.92 -4.37
C VAL A 63 11.95 -20.30 -3.27
N ASP A 64 12.55 -20.08 -2.10
CA ASP A 64 11.94 -19.26 -1.06
C ASP A 64 12.12 -17.78 -1.42
N LEU A 65 11.08 -16.98 -1.16
CA LEU A 65 11.12 -15.53 -1.28
C LEU A 65 11.40 -14.92 0.10
N ASP A 66 12.48 -14.15 0.21
CA ASP A 66 12.89 -13.51 1.45
C ASP A 66 12.17 -12.19 1.68
N GLU A 67 11.89 -11.49 0.57
CA GLU A 67 11.46 -10.10 0.55
C GLU A 67 10.33 -9.87 -0.46
N ILE A 68 9.61 -8.78 -0.25
CA ILE A 68 8.54 -8.28 -1.12
C ILE A 68 8.81 -6.83 -1.51
N LEU A 69 8.45 -6.50 -2.75
CA LEU A 69 8.39 -5.12 -3.20
C LEU A 69 7.16 -4.43 -2.59
N PHE A 70 7.41 -3.40 -1.80
CA PHE A 70 6.39 -2.56 -1.16
C PHE A 70 6.36 -1.20 -1.83
N ILE A 71 5.23 -0.87 -2.45
CA ILE A 71 5.10 0.33 -3.28
C ILE A 71 4.23 1.34 -2.54
N HIS A 72 4.79 2.50 -2.20
CA HIS A 72 4.13 3.52 -1.42
C HIS A 72 4.09 4.84 -2.17
N LEU A 73 2.89 5.34 -2.41
CA LEU A 73 2.68 6.68 -2.98
C LEU A 73 2.63 7.71 -1.85
N SER A 74 3.43 8.76 -1.96
CA SER A 74 3.48 9.80 -0.94
C SER A 74 3.93 11.14 -1.50
N ARG A 75 3.23 12.22 -1.13
CA ARG A 75 3.70 13.58 -1.34
C ARG A 75 4.75 13.97 -0.31
N ARG A 76 5.87 14.50 -0.78
CA ARG A 76 6.97 14.96 0.07
C ARG A 76 7.23 16.44 -0.07
N LEU A 77 7.47 17.08 1.06
CA LEU A 77 7.91 18.48 1.19
C LEU A 77 9.45 18.59 1.24
N ASP A 78 10.14 17.46 1.28
CA ASP A 78 11.59 17.32 1.41
C ASP A 78 12.11 16.09 0.66
N ASP A 79 13.41 15.84 0.78
CA ASP A 79 14.09 14.71 0.17
C ASP A 79 14.19 13.48 1.09
N ASP A 80 13.49 13.45 2.23
CA ASP A 80 13.53 12.32 3.16
C ASP A 80 12.92 11.06 2.53
N ASN A 81 13.69 9.98 2.60
CA ASN A 81 13.40 8.68 2.01
C ASN A 81 12.89 7.66 3.03
N ASN A 82 12.69 8.05 4.29
CA ASN A 82 12.10 7.17 5.29
C ASN A 82 10.57 7.07 5.12
N GLY A 83 10.04 5.88 5.38
CA GLY A 83 8.61 5.59 5.45
C GLY A 83 8.13 5.60 6.89
N TYR A 84 7.75 6.76 7.41
CA TYR A 84 7.32 6.90 8.80
C TYR A 84 5.91 6.36 9.04
N ASN A 85 5.72 5.71 10.19
CA ASN A 85 4.38 5.47 10.73
C ASN A 85 3.69 6.79 11.12
N LEU A 86 2.37 6.76 11.34
CA LEU A 86 1.59 7.97 11.62
C LEU A 86 2.03 8.71 12.90
N ILE A 87 2.46 8.00 13.95
CA ILE A 87 2.95 8.62 15.18
C ILE A 87 4.24 9.40 14.87
N ASP A 88 5.20 8.73 14.24
CA ASP A 88 6.51 9.30 13.93
C ASP A 88 6.39 10.49 12.99
N VAL A 89 5.60 10.38 11.92
CA VAL A 89 5.47 11.43 10.91
C VAL A 89 4.86 12.71 11.49
N LEU A 90 3.96 12.60 12.47
CA LEU A 90 3.29 13.74 13.08
C LEU A 90 4.00 14.32 14.30
N THR A 91 4.67 13.47 15.10
CA THR A 91 5.20 13.89 16.42
C THR A 91 6.71 14.13 16.44
N LYS A 92 7.48 13.58 15.50
CA LYS A 92 8.91 13.85 15.35
C LYS A 92 9.15 15.06 14.47
N ASP A 93 10.41 15.50 14.38
CA ASP A 93 10.79 16.61 13.50
C ASP A 93 10.91 16.09 12.06
N THR A 94 9.79 16.11 11.34
CA THR A 94 9.66 15.72 9.93
C THR A 94 9.18 16.93 9.13
N ALA A 95 9.35 16.93 7.81
CA ALA A 95 8.84 18.05 7.02
C ALA A 95 7.31 18.20 7.13
N LEU A 96 6.56 17.11 7.29
CA LEU A 96 5.11 17.18 7.48
C LEU A 96 4.73 17.80 8.84
N SER A 97 5.39 17.41 9.93
CA SER A 97 5.12 18.02 11.24
C SER A 97 5.57 19.49 11.29
N ALA A 98 6.69 19.82 10.63
CA ALA A 98 7.14 21.19 10.47
C ALA A 98 6.17 22.04 9.64
N PHE A 99 5.55 21.46 8.62
CA PHE A 99 4.52 22.11 7.83
C PHE A 99 3.30 22.44 8.67
N PHE A 100 2.75 21.47 9.41
CA PHE A 100 1.60 21.71 10.30
C PHE A 100 1.88 22.79 11.36
N LYS A 101 3.10 22.87 11.89
CA LYS A 101 3.51 23.92 12.86
C LYS A 101 3.32 25.33 12.29
N LYS A 102 3.48 25.55 10.98
CA LYS A 102 3.27 26.87 10.34
C LYS A 102 1.83 27.35 10.48
N TYR A 103 0.87 26.43 10.55
CA TYR A 103 -0.56 26.71 10.76
C TYR A 103 -0.96 26.58 12.24
N GLY A 104 0.01 26.52 13.16
CA GLY A 104 -0.24 26.38 14.59
C GLY A 104 -0.73 24.98 15.00
N ILE A 105 -0.70 23.99 14.11
CA ILE A 105 -1.09 22.62 14.41
C ILE A 105 0.12 21.83 14.90
N THR A 106 -0.02 21.14 16.03
CA THR A 106 1.01 20.25 16.58
C THR A 106 0.41 18.97 17.12
N PHE A 107 1.24 17.94 17.26
CA PHE A 107 0.81 16.63 17.74
C PHE A 107 1.68 16.14 18.88
N LYS A 108 1.09 15.38 19.80
CA LYS A 108 1.81 14.63 20.85
C LYS A 108 1.27 13.22 20.92
N TYR A 109 2.12 12.29 21.35
CA TYR A 109 1.71 10.90 21.58
C TYR A 109 1.86 10.51 23.05
N ASP A 110 0.77 10.08 23.66
CA ASP A 110 0.73 9.57 25.04
C ASP A 110 -0.17 8.33 25.15
N GLY A 111 -0.04 7.44 24.17
CA GLY A 111 -0.85 6.24 24.01
C GLY A 111 -1.92 6.36 22.92
N VAL A 112 -2.29 7.61 22.58
CA VAL A 112 -3.05 8.05 21.41
C VAL A 112 -2.38 9.31 20.84
N ILE A 113 -2.71 9.68 19.60
CA ILE A 113 -2.23 10.94 19.01
C ILE A 113 -3.18 12.07 19.45
N ARG A 114 -2.65 13.09 20.11
CA ARG A 114 -3.39 14.29 20.51
C ARG A 114 -3.02 15.44 19.58
N ILE A 115 -4.02 16.20 19.13
CA ILE A 115 -3.85 17.36 18.24
C ILE A 115 -4.07 18.66 19.01
N PHE A 116 -3.26 19.67 18.70
CA PHE A 116 -3.29 20.97 19.35
C PHE A 116 -3.28 22.09 18.32
N LYS A 117 -4.06 23.14 18.55
CA LYS A 117 -4.02 24.42 17.81
C LYS A 117 -3.46 25.51 18.72
N ASN A 118 -2.36 26.15 18.34
CA ASN A 118 -1.71 27.22 19.10
C ASN A 118 -1.47 26.84 20.58
N ASN A 119 -1.03 25.59 20.81
CA ASN A 119 -0.80 24.96 22.12
C ASN A 119 -2.07 24.64 22.95
N LEU A 120 -3.28 24.83 22.41
CA LEU A 120 -4.53 24.39 23.02
C LEU A 120 -4.93 23.03 22.44
N GLU A 121 -5.20 22.04 23.29
CA GLU A 121 -5.66 20.72 22.85
C GLU A 121 -7.04 20.88 22.19
N ILE A 122 -7.19 20.30 20.99
CA ILE A 122 -8.48 20.24 20.32
C ILE A 122 -9.26 19.08 20.96
N ASP A 123 -10.45 19.39 21.44
CA ASP A 123 -11.36 18.40 21.99
C ASP A 123 -12.03 17.60 20.88
N LEU A 124 -11.68 16.31 20.78
CA LEU A 124 -12.26 15.36 19.82
C LEU A 124 -13.43 14.57 20.44
N LEU A 125 -14.01 15.01 21.56
CA LEU A 125 -15.13 14.31 22.22
C LEU A 125 -16.47 14.51 21.48
N ASN A 126 -16.60 15.56 20.67
CA ASN A 126 -17.81 15.80 19.88
C ASN A 126 -18.12 14.60 18.95
N ASP A 127 -19.40 14.31 18.80
CA ASP A 127 -19.90 13.23 17.93
C ASP A 127 -20.27 13.78 16.55
N ASP A 128 -19.29 14.39 15.89
CA ASP A 128 -19.36 14.84 14.51
C ASP A 128 -18.40 14.02 13.64
N GLU A 129 -18.61 14.07 12.33
CA GLU A 129 -17.83 13.29 11.35
C GLU A 129 -16.33 13.56 11.47
N VAL A 130 -15.92 14.80 11.69
CA VAL A 130 -14.51 15.19 11.78
C VAL A 130 -13.86 14.62 13.02
N CYS A 131 -14.49 14.81 14.18
CA CYS A 131 -13.99 14.27 15.44
C CYS A 131 -13.99 12.73 15.43
N ASN A 132 -15.03 12.10 14.87
CA ASN A 132 -15.11 10.65 14.75
C ASN A 132 -13.98 10.07 13.92
N TYR A 133 -13.71 10.67 12.76
CA TYR A 133 -12.63 10.26 11.89
C TYR A 133 -11.26 10.40 12.57
N LEU A 134 -10.99 11.58 13.16
CA LEU A 134 -9.73 11.84 13.84
C LEU A 134 -9.52 10.92 15.04
N ARG A 135 -10.57 10.64 15.83
CA ARG A 135 -10.49 9.66 16.93
C ARG A 135 -10.09 8.27 16.44
N TYR A 136 -10.63 7.84 15.30
CA TYR A 136 -10.25 6.58 14.68
C TYR A 136 -8.77 6.59 14.28
N ARG A 137 -8.33 7.57 13.48
CA ARG A 137 -6.92 7.66 13.00
C ARG A 137 -5.90 7.90 14.09
N PHE A 138 -6.26 8.60 15.16
CA PHE A 138 -5.38 8.88 16.28
C PHE A 138 -5.34 7.78 17.34
N GLY A 139 -6.12 6.72 17.12
CA GLY A 139 -6.09 5.47 17.87
C GLY A 139 -6.79 5.52 19.22
N TYR A 140 -7.81 6.37 19.34
CA TYR A 140 -8.79 6.31 20.43
C TYR A 140 -9.68 5.07 20.33
N ILE A 141 -9.86 4.53 19.11
CA ILE A 141 -10.69 3.35 18.83
C ILE A 141 -9.81 2.13 18.51
N ILE A 142 -8.96 2.24 17.47
CA ILE A 142 -8.06 1.16 17.01
C ILE A 142 -6.64 1.73 16.87
N LYS A 143 -5.64 1.05 17.43
CA LYS A 143 -4.23 1.50 17.40
C LYS A 143 -3.50 1.06 16.12
N ASP A 144 -4.03 1.46 14.96
CA ASP A 144 -3.37 1.29 13.67
C ASP A 144 -2.73 2.60 13.22
N TYR A 145 -1.40 2.63 13.23
CA TYR A 145 -0.59 3.76 12.78
C TYR A 145 0.33 3.34 11.63
N SER A 146 0.11 2.15 11.07
CA SER A 146 1.02 1.53 10.13
C SER A 146 1.13 2.35 8.86
N ILE A 147 2.33 2.38 8.29
CA ILE A 147 2.50 2.80 6.91
C ILE A 147 1.96 1.67 6.02
N LYS A 148 1.12 2.05 5.05
CA LYS A 148 0.49 1.14 4.10
C LYS A 148 0.97 1.44 2.68
N GLY A 149 0.97 0.43 1.84
CA GLY A 149 1.36 0.51 0.44
C GLY A 149 0.75 -0.64 -0.35
N TYR A 150 1.16 -0.78 -1.59
CA TYR A 150 0.61 -1.72 -2.55
C TYR A 150 1.66 -2.77 -2.94
N ALA A 151 1.16 -3.94 -3.35
CA ALA A 151 2.01 -5.01 -3.88
C ALA A 151 2.36 -4.79 -5.36
N PHE A 152 1.51 -4.13 -6.15
CA PHE A 152 1.71 -3.94 -7.60
C PHE A 152 1.86 -2.47 -8.00
N GLY A 153 2.76 -2.18 -8.94
CA GLY A 153 3.07 -0.83 -9.40
C GLY A 153 2.64 -0.53 -10.84
N ASP A 154 2.11 -1.52 -11.53
CA ASP A 154 1.88 -1.56 -12.98
C ASP A 154 0.66 -0.75 -13.45
N ALA A 155 -0.32 -0.51 -12.56
CA ALA A 155 -1.54 0.23 -12.89
C ALA A 155 -2.06 1.11 -11.72
N LEU A 156 -1.16 1.63 -10.87
CA LEU A 156 -1.54 2.43 -9.69
C LEU A 156 -2.43 3.64 -10.00
N ASN A 157 -2.28 4.22 -11.20
CA ASN A 157 -3.10 5.34 -11.67
C ASN A 157 -4.57 4.95 -11.95
N ASN A 158 -4.88 3.65 -11.96
CA ASN A 158 -6.23 3.11 -12.10
C ASN A 158 -6.84 2.69 -10.74
N ASN A 159 -6.19 3.01 -9.62
CA ASN A 159 -6.74 2.79 -8.28
C ASN A 159 -7.65 3.97 -7.91
N ASP A 160 -8.82 3.70 -7.33
CA ASP A 160 -9.77 4.73 -6.91
C ASP A 160 -9.19 5.75 -5.93
N ASN A 161 -8.17 5.37 -5.14
CA ASN A 161 -7.52 6.28 -4.19
C ASN A 161 -6.43 7.15 -4.83
N TYR A 162 -6.06 6.92 -6.09
CA TYR A 162 -4.94 7.60 -6.73
C TYR A 162 -5.13 9.13 -6.75
N GLU A 163 -6.31 9.61 -7.13
CA GLU A 163 -6.63 11.04 -7.13
C GLU A 163 -6.56 11.65 -5.73
N MET A 164 -7.02 10.92 -4.70
CA MET A 164 -6.94 11.39 -3.32
C MET A 164 -5.48 11.53 -2.85
N ILE A 165 -4.63 10.58 -3.22
CA ILE A 165 -3.20 10.60 -2.90
C ILE A 165 -2.49 11.78 -3.58
N GLN A 166 -2.96 12.22 -4.75
CA GLN A 166 -2.44 13.42 -5.42
C GLN A 166 -2.70 14.71 -4.64
N ALA A 167 -3.73 14.78 -3.79
CA ALA A 167 -3.98 15.94 -2.94
C ALA A 167 -3.15 15.93 -1.64
N GLY A 168 -2.67 14.76 -1.22
CA GLY A 168 -1.85 14.59 -0.02
C GLY A 168 -2.45 13.59 0.96
N PRO A 169 -1.96 13.57 2.22
CA PRO A 169 -2.51 12.69 3.24
C PRO A 169 -3.99 13.01 3.48
N GLU A 170 -4.84 12.00 3.41
CA GLU A 170 -6.30 12.15 3.55
C GLU A 170 -6.71 12.84 4.87
N LEU A 171 -5.89 12.76 5.93
CA LEU A 171 -6.03 13.49 7.19
C LEU A 171 -6.19 15.02 7.01
N PHE A 172 -5.71 15.58 5.90
CA PHE A 172 -5.85 17.01 5.57
C PHE A 172 -7.32 17.41 5.45
N GLN A 173 -8.18 16.54 4.92
CA GLN A 173 -9.62 16.74 4.81
C GLN A 173 -10.33 16.90 6.16
N PHE A 174 -9.64 16.58 7.25
CA PHE A 174 -10.20 16.70 8.59
C PHE A 174 -9.52 17.82 9.39
N ILE A 175 -8.21 17.95 9.23
CA ILE A 175 -7.42 18.98 9.92
C ILE A 175 -7.72 20.39 9.39
N TYR A 176 -8.11 20.54 8.12
CA TYR A 176 -8.37 21.87 7.56
C TYR A 176 -9.45 22.64 8.36
N ASN A 177 -10.38 21.94 9.01
CA ASN A 177 -11.42 22.52 9.87
C ASN A 177 -10.89 23.29 11.10
N PHE A 178 -9.59 23.19 11.42
CA PHE A 178 -8.94 23.88 12.54
C PHE A 178 -7.93 24.96 12.10
N VAL A 179 -7.83 25.23 10.80
CA VAL A 179 -6.90 26.20 10.20
C VAL A 179 -7.62 27.08 9.19
N ASP A 180 -6.95 28.13 8.73
CA ASP A 180 -7.47 29.00 7.66
C ASP A 180 -7.33 28.29 6.29
N ASP A 181 -8.07 28.77 5.28
CA ASP A 181 -8.40 28.07 4.01
C ASP A 181 -7.22 27.69 3.08
N ASP A 182 -5.96 28.05 3.39
CA ASP A 182 -4.83 27.89 2.47
C ASP A 182 -4.00 26.60 2.69
N LEU A 183 -4.26 25.80 3.74
CA LEU A 183 -3.38 24.68 4.15
C LEU A 183 -3.19 23.60 3.07
N ILE A 184 -4.24 23.25 2.34
CA ILE A 184 -4.18 22.18 1.32
C ILE A 184 -3.44 22.68 0.08
N ASP A 185 -3.79 23.87 -0.41
CA ASP A 185 -3.18 24.47 -1.60
C ASP A 185 -1.69 24.72 -1.38
N ASP A 186 -1.31 25.30 -0.23
CA ASP A 186 0.08 25.51 0.15
C ASP A 186 0.87 24.19 0.21
N PHE A 187 0.25 23.10 0.69
CA PHE A 187 0.90 21.79 0.70
C PHE A 187 1.14 21.26 -0.71
N ILE A 188 0.14 21.36 -1.59
CA ILE A 188 0.22 20.88 -2.97
C ILE A 188 1.28 21.67 -3.75
N GLU A 189 1.32 23.00 -3.60
CA GLU A 189 2.27 23.88 -4.29
C GLU A 189 3.72 23.66 -3.86
N ASN A 190 3.94 23.26 -2.60
CA ASN A 190 5.28 23.10 -2.03
C ASN A 190 5.73 21.64 -1.90
N SER A 191 4.95 20.68 -2.39
CA SER A 191 5.28 19.25 -2.34
C SER A 191 5.27 18.61 -3.72
N LYS A 192 5.89 17.44 -3.81
CA LYS A 192 5.91 16.60 -5.01
C LYS A 192 5.44 15.20 -4.68
N LEU A 193 4.65 14.61 -5.57
CA LEU A 193 4.20 13.23 -5.43
C LEU A 193 5.30 12.27 -5.90
N TYR A 194 5.59 11.26 -5.09
CA TYR A 194 6.55 10.23 -5.41
C TYR A 194 5.95 8.84 -5.22
N GLN A 195 6.39 7.92 -6.08
CA GLN A 195 6.32 6.49 -5.83
C GLN A 195 7.64 6.05 -5.18
N PHE A 196 7.53 5.47 -4.00
CA PHE A 196 8.64 4.84 -3.30
C PHE A 196 8.51 3.32 -3.39
N ASP A 197 9.56 2.70 -3.89
CA ASP A 197 9.68 1.25 -3.93
C ASP A 197 10.66 0.82 -2.84
N TYR A 198 10.16 0.10 -1.84
CA TYR A 198 10.99 -0.49 -0.79
C TYR A 198 11.04 -2.00 -0.93
N LEU A 199 12.18 -2.60 -0.59
CA LEU A 199 12.31 -4.05 -0.48
C LEU A 199 12.29 -4.44 0.99
N LEU A 200 11.30 -5.24 1.38
CA LEU A 200 11.00 -5.52 2.79
C LEU A 200 10.91 -7.02 3.05
N PRO A 201 11.45 -7.52 4.17
CA PRO A 201 11.26 -8.91 4.59
C PRO A 201 9.79 -9.24 4.90
N PHE A 202 9.35 -10.47 4.56
CA PHE A 202 7.98 -10.91 4.86
C PHE A 202 7.61 -10.86 6.35
N ASN A 203 8.58 -11.03 7.24
CA ASN A 203 8.35 -10.98 8.67
C ASN A 203 8.03 -9.56 9.19
N GLN A 204 8.27 -8.51 8.41
CA GLN A 204 7.99 -7.10 8.75
C GLN A 204 6.61 -6.63 8.27
N ILE A 205 5.93 -7.41 7.44
CA ILE A 205 4.69 -6.99 6.77
C ILE A 205 3.51 -7.90 7.09
N TRP A 206 2.31 -7.38 6.88
CA TRP A 206 1.05 -8.12 6.79
C TRP A 206 0.31 -7.69 5.52
N PHE A 207 -0.53 -8.58 4.98
CA PHE A 207 -1.45 -8.26 3.91
C PHE A 207 -2.81 -7.93 4.51
N GLU A 208 -3.46 -6.87 4.05
CA GLU A 208 -4.77 -6.47 4.55
C GLU A 208 -5.84 -7.50 4.19
N ASN A 209 -6.62 -7.89 5.19
CA ASN A 209 -7.58 -9.02 5.17
C ASN A 209 -6.94 -10.42 5.14
N TYR A 210 -5.62 -10.51 5.35
CA TYR A 210 -4.87 -11.77 5.42
C TYR A 210 -3.77 -11.68 6.48
N GLU A 211 -4.07 -11.02 7.61
CA GLU A 211 -3.13 -10.76 8.70
C GLU A 211 -2.64 -12.05 9.39
N GLU A 212 -3.41 -13.14 9.27
CA GLU A 212 -3.14 -14.45 9.86
C GLU A 212 -2.05 -15.24 9.14
N LEU A 213 -1.70 -14.88 7.90
CA LEU A 213 -0.73 -15.63 7.10
C LEU A 213 0.65 -15.63 7.76
N ASN A 214 1.24 -16.81 7.88
CA ASN A 214 2.66 -16.94 8.22
C ASN A 214 3.55 -16.56 7.03
N ASP A 215 4.86 -16.44 7.25
CA ASP A 215 5.76 -15.92 6.21
C ASP A 215 5.80 -16.81 4.95
N GLN A 216 5.71 -18.13 5.08
CA GLN A 216 5.63 -19.03 3.91
C GLN A 216 4.29 -18.87 3.17
N GLU A 217 3.19 -18.71 3.90
CA GLU A 217 1.88 -18.48 3.30
C GLU A 217 1.81 -17.13 2.57
N LYS A 218 2.47 -16.09 3.07
CA LYS A 218 2.60 -14.80 2.37
C LYS A 218 3.36 -14.93 1.05
N GLN A 219 4.41 -15.75 0.99
CA GLN A 219 5.11 -16.01 -0.26
C GLN A 219 4.17 -16.62 -1.29
N HIS A 220 3.46 -17.69 -0.91
CA HIS A 220 2.48 -18.33 -1.80
C HIS A 220 1.38 -17.34 -2.21
N HIS A 221 0.85 -16.56 -1.26
CA HIS A 221 -0.16 -15.56 -1.51
C HIS A 221 0.30 -14.53 -2.55
N LEU A 222 1.51 -13.96 -2.38
CA LEU A 222 2.07 -13.02 -3.34
C LEU A 222 2.17 -13.62 -4.74
N VAL A 223 2.71 -14.84 -4.87
CA VAL A 223 2.87 -15.52 -6.17
C VAL A 223 1.50 -15.75 -6.83
N VAL A 224 0.50 -16.17 -6.05
CA VAL A 224 -0.88 -16.34 -6.54
C VAL A 224 -1.45 -15.00 -7.01
N LYS A 225 -1.27 -13.93 -6.24
CA LYS A 225 -1.73 -12.59 -6.64
C LYS A 225 -1.08 -12.12 -7.92
N VAL A 226 0.20 -12.39 -8.13
CA VAL A 226 0.88 -12.08 -9.40
C VAL A 226 0.28 -12.89 -10.55
N LEU A 227 -0.01 -14.18 -10.36
CA LEU A 227 -0.67 -15.00 -11.39
C LEU A 227 -2.09 -14.50 -11.71
N GLN A 228 -2.87 -14.10 -10.71
CA GLN A 228 -4.19 -13.47 -10.91
C GLN A 228 -4.05 -12.15 -11.67
N ARG A 229 -3.04 -11.33 -11.35
CA ARG A 229 -2.77 -10.09 -12.07
C ARG A 229 -2.42 -10.34 -13.53
N LEU A 230 -1.52 -11.28 -13.82
CA LEU A 230 -1.16 -11.69 -15.18
C LEU A 230 -2.34 -12.31 -15.95
N TYR A 231 -3.23 -13.02 -15.25
CA TYR A 231 -4.49 -13.51 -15.80
C TYR A 231 -5.40 -12.37 -16.24
N ALA A 232 -5.61 -11.36 -15.38
CA ALA A 232 -6.45 -10.21 -15.69
C ALA A 232 -5.96 -9.47 -16.94
N TYR A 233 -4.65 -9.23 -17.07
CA TYR A 233 -4.07 -8.66 -18.31
C TYR A 233 -4.41 -9.43 -19.59
N LYS A 234 -4.63 -10.74 -19.49
CA LYS A 234 -4.88 -11.60 -20.66
C LYS A 234 -6.36 -11.71 -21.02
N TYR A 235 -7.25 -11.74 -20.03
CA TYR A 235 -8.67 -12.09 -20.23
C TYR A 235 -9.66 -11.00 -19.83
N GLU A 236 -9.22 -9.95 -19.13
CA GLU A 236 -10.09 -8.84 -18.71
C GLU A 236 -9.90 -7.65 -19.65
N ASN A 237 -11.01 -6.95 -19.92
CA ASN A 237 -11.01 -5.83 -20.86
C ASN A 237 -10.53 -4.51 -20.21
N THR A 238 -10.59 -4.43 -18.89
CA THR A 238 -10.24 -3.26 -18.10
C THR A 238 -9.48 -3.72 -16.87
N ILE A 239 -8.37 -3.05 -16.57
CA ILE A 239 -7.55 -3.32 -15.40
C ILE A 239 -7.87 -2.23 -14.39
N PHE A 240 -8.79 -2.55 -13.48
CA PHE A 240 -8.97 -1.79 -12.25
C PHE A 240 -7.83 -2.16 -11.29
N ASP A 241 -7.44 -1.23 -10.43
CA ASP A 241 -6.38 -1.48 -9.44
C ASP A 241 -6.89 -1.51 -7.99
N ASP A 242 -8.21 -1.55 -7.81
CA ASP A 242 -8.84 -1.54 -6.47
C ASP A 242 -8.64 -2.86 -5.72
N ASP A 243 -8.28 -3.92 -6.43
CA ASP A 243 -7.94 -5.23 -5.87
C ASP A 243 -6.43 -5.41 -5.60
N ASN A 244 -5.63 -4.36 -5.80
CA ASN A 244 -4.20 -4.36 -5.52
C ASN A 244 -3.96 -4.66 -4.03
N PRO A 245 -3.27 -5.77 -3.68
CA PRO A 245 -3.07 -6.15 -2.30
C PRO A 245 -2.41 -5.03 -1.51
N VAL A 246 -3.13 -4.56 -0.48
CA VAL A 246 -2.60 -3.58 0.46
C VAL A 246 -1.71 -4.30 1.46
N ILE A 247 -0.50 -3.77 1.61
CA ILE A 247 0.50 -4.25 2.55
C ILE A 247 0.60 -3.23 3.68
N GLY A 248 0.58 -3.69 4.92
CA GLY A 248 0.86 -2.86 6.10
C GLY A 248 2.15 -3.28 6.80
N ILE A 249 2.85 -2.31 7.38
CA ILE A 249 4.06 -2.58 8.18
C ILE A 249 3.67 -2.94 9.61
N LYS A 250 4.22 -4.06 10.10
CA LYS A 250 3.95 -4.56 11.45
C LYS A 250 4.46 -3.61 12.53
N ASN A 251 3.77 -3.62 13.66
CA ASN A 251 4.17 -2.94 14.89
C ASN A 251 4.42 -1.43 14.73
N ASN A 252 3.79 -0.80 13.73
CA ASN A 252 3.98 0.61 13.42
C ASN A 252 5.47 0.96 13.22
N GLN A 253 6.25 0.07 12.62
CA GLN A 253 7.66 0.34 12.35
C GLN A 253 7.81 1.39 11.24
N THR A 254 8.87 2.18 11.35
CA THR A 254 9.30 3.10 10.29
C THR A 254 10.20 2.33 9.32
N ILE A 255 9.91 2.43 8.02
CA ILE A 255 10.76 1.91 6.95
C ILE A 255 11.97 2.82 6.80
N LYS A 256 13.16 2.23 6.78
CA LYS A 256 14.42 2.96 6.65
C LYS A 256 14.83 3.11 5.20
N GLU A 257 15.52 4.21 4.88
CA GLU A 257 15.98 4.50 3.53
C GLU A 257 16.89 3.41 2.91
N ASN A 258 17.53 2.58 3.72
CA ASN A 258 18.36 1.48 3.23
C ASN A 258 17.55 0.35 2.58
N SER A 259 16.24 0.30 2.82
CA SER A 259 15.30 -0.58 2.10
C SER A 259 14.81 0.04 0.79
N LEU A 260 15.08 1.32 0.52
CA LEU A 260 14.62 1.99 -0.70
C LEU A 260 15.40 1.48 -1.90
N ILE A 261 14.69 1.00 -2.93
CA ILE A 261 15.29 0.57 -4.20
C ILE A 261 15.05 1.57 -5.33
N SER A 262 13.97 2.35 -5.26
CA SER A 262 13.63 3.36 -6.27
C SER A 262 12.72 4.44 -5.69
N LYS A 263 12.91 5.68 -6.15
CA LYS A 263 12.05 6.83 -5.91
C LYS A 263 11.80 7.52 -7.23
N ILE A 264 10.54 7.57 -7.66
CA ILE A 264 10.14 8.13 -8.96
C ILE A 264 9.15 9.26 -8.70
N GLU A 265 9.41 10.44 -9.25
CA GLU A 265 8.44 11.54 -9.23
C GLU A 265 7.28 11.19 -10.16
N VAL A 266 6.06 11.30 -9.64
CA VAL A 266 4.83 10.99 -10.36
C VAL A 266 4.18 12.30 -10.76
N ASN A 267 3.95 12.48 -12.06
CA ASN A 267 3.31 13.67 -12.63
C ASN A 267 1.80 13.51 -12.72
#